data_AF-A0A1I7TXV7-F1
#
_entry.id   AF-A0A1I7TXV7-F1
#
_cell.length_a   1.000
_cell.length_b   1.000
_cell.length_c   1.000
_cell.angle_alpha   90.00
_cell.angle_beta   90.00
_cell.angle_gamma   90.00
#
_symmetry.space_group_name_H-M   'P 1'
#
loop_
_entity.id
_entity.type
_entity.pdbx_description
1 polymer ?
#
loop_
_entity_poly.entity_id
_entity_poly.type
_entity_poly.pdbx_seq_one_letter_code
_entity_poly.pdbx_strand_id
1 'polypeptide(L)'
;MILLLWILNTIIAIIFYQILCHVFYLEDIHFIQFTNTEFCAKVAWYEDFVKNALIIGIIACFDISTVLRVHHITKKVRTRSGQDASKFTARDIRFLKQAVFQGSIFLLELLTYFFIPQYFANKWIIFFGTSFAWVAIHAADGIVVIVCNPEVRKFFWRKKVVQVHSVTETAMTIS
;
A
#
# COMPACT_ATOMS: atom_id res chain seq x y z
N MET A 1 21.45 1.89 7.42
CA MET A 1 21.12 1.38 6.08
C MET A 1 19.78 1.92 5.57
N ILE A 2 18.63 1.60 6.19
CA ILE A 2 17.30 2.09 5.73
C ILE A 2 17.22 3.63 5.71
N LEU A 3 17.68 4.31 6.76
CA LEU A 3 17.69 5.77 6.81
C LEU A 3 18.50 6.41 5.67
N LEU A 4 19.65 5.82 5.33
CA LEU A 4 20.49 6.30 4.22
C LEU A 4 19.79 6.12 2.87
N LEU A 5 19.10 4.99 2.67
CA LEU A 5 18.30 4.76 1.46
C LEU A 5 17.16 5.77 1.35
N TRP A 6 16.49 6.11 2.45
CA TRP A 6 15.44 7.13 2.48
C TRP A 6 15.98 8.52 2.15
N ILE A 7 17.11 8.91 2.76
CA ILE A 7 17.76 10.19 2.48
C ILE A 7 18.16 10.27 1.01
N LEU A 8 18.80 9.23 0.48
CA LEU A 8 19.23 9.19 -0.92
C LEU A 8 18.03 9.28 -1.88
N ASN A 9 16.99 8.49 -1.68
CA ASN A 9 15.78 8.53 -2.52
C ASN A 9 15.09 9.90 -2.44
N THR A 10 15.02 10.51 -1.26
CA THR A 10 14.43 11.84 -1.09
C THR A 10 15.23 12.90 -1.85
N ILE A 11 16.57 12.87 -1.74
CA ILE A 11 17.43 13.81 -2.47
C ILE A 11 17.23 13.66 -3.98
N ILE A 12 17.24 12.42 -4.49
CA ILE A 12 17.02 12.12 -5.91
C ILE A 12 15.64 12.64 -6.34
N ALA A 13 14.59 12.35 -5.55
CA ALA A 13 13.23 12.80 -5.83
C ALA A 13 13.12 14.34 -5.86
N ILE A 14 13.78 15.06 -4.95
CA ILE A 14 13.81 16.53 -4.96
C ILE A 14 14.49 17.05 -6.22
N ILE A 15 15.64 16.49 -6.60
CA ILE A 15 16.38 16.92 -7.80
C ILE A 15 15.52 16.73 -9.05
N PHE A 16 14.93 15.54 -9.23
CA PHE A 16 14.14 15.25 -10.42
C PHE A 16 12.78 15.97 -10.41
N TYR A 17 12.04 15.95 -9.31
CA TYR A 17 10.62 16.36 -9.31
C TYR A 17 10.36 17.78 -8.79
N GLN A 18 11.36 18.45 -8.20
CA GLN A 18 11.22 19.85 -7.75
C GLN A 18 12.11 20.81 -8.54
N ILE A 19 13.33 20.39 -8.90
CA ILE A 19 14.32 21.26 -9.56
C ILE A 19 14.27 21.12 -11.08
N LEU A 20 14.39 19.88 -11.59
CA LEU A 20 14.47 19.64 -13.04
C LEU A 20 13.09 19.57 -13.70
N CYS A 21 12.23 18.69 -13.19
CA CYS A 21 10.90 18.38 -13.74
C CYS A 21 9.84 18.69 -12.68
N HIS A 22 9.71 19.98 -12.35
CA HIS A 22 8.76 20.44 -11.35
C HIS A 22 7.34 19.91 -11.65
N VAL A 23 6.69 19.40 -10.60
CA VAL A 23 5.30 18.96 -10.67
C VAL A 23 4.39 20.16 -10.42
N PHE A 24 3.42 20.39 -11.30
CA PHE A 24 2.46 21.49 -11.18
C PHE A 24 1.04 21.04 -11.50
N TYR A 25 0.07 21.79 -10.98
CA TYR A 25 -1.34 21.57 -11.23
C TYR A 25 -1.82 22.37 -12.44
N LEU A 26 -2.34 21.69 -13.45
CA LEU A 26 -2.98 22.32 -14.60
C LEU A 26 -4.47 22.49 -14.34
N GLU A 27 -4.92 23.74 -14.21
CA GLU A 27 -6.30 24.07 -13.82
C GLU A 27 -7.35 23.65 -14.86
N ASP A 28 -7.05 23.75 -16.16
CA ASP A 28 -8.02 23.52 -17.24
C ASP A 28 -8.61 22.10 -17.26
N ILE A 29 -7.74 21.11 -16.99
CA ILE A 29 -8.09 19.69 -17.00
C ILE A 29 -7.95 19.04 -15.61
N HIS A 30 -7.68 19.84 -14.58
CA HIS A 30 -7.45 19.38 -13.20
C HIS A 30 -6.41 18.25 -13.13
N PHE A 31 -5.27 18.43 -13.82
CA PHE A 31 -4.25 17.39 -13.98
C PHE A 31 -2.94 17.81 -13.31
N ILE A 32 -2.45 17.01 -12.37
CA ILE A 32 -1.12 17.16 -11.80
C ILE A 32 -0.12 16.50 -12.73
N GLN A 33 0.76 17.29 -13.36
CA GLN A 33 1.73 16.79 -14.34
C GLN A 33 3.13 17.35 -14.13
N PHE A 34 4.11 16.65 -14.71
CA PHE A 34 5.48 17.13 -14.81
C PHE A 34 5.62 18.21 -15.89
N THR A 35 6.68 19.03 -15.80
CA THR A 35 7.08 19.96 -16.86
C THR A 35 7.00 19.32 -18.25
N ASN A 36 6.28 19.94 -19.17
CA ASN A 36 6.08 19.42 -20.53
C ASN A 36 7.33 19.61 -21.41
N THR A 37 8.34 18.77 -21.20
CA THR A 37 9.55 18.68 -22.03
C THR A 37 9.85 17.22 -22.37
N GLU A 38 10.56 16.98 -23.47
CA GLU A 38 10.95 15.61 -23.86
C GLU A 38 11.80 14.92 -22.78
N PHE A 39 12.66 15.67 -22.10
CA PHE A 39 13.46 15.16 -20.98
C PHE A 39 12.56 14.70 -19.83
N CYS A 40 11.64 15.55 -19.37
CA CYS A 40 10.75 15.20 -18.25
C CYS A 40 9.75 14.11 -18.59
N ALA A 41 9.33 14.00 -19.86
CA ALA A 41 8.54 12.86 -20.32
C ALA A 41 9.32 11.54 -20.20
N LYS A 42 10.61 11.53 -20.56
CA LYS A 42 11.49 10.35 -20.37
C LYS A 42 11.69 10.05 -18.89
N VAL A 43 11.91 11.06 -18.05
CA VAL A 43 12.03 10.88 -16.60
C VAL A 43 10.75 10.28 -16.03
N ALA A 44 9.57 10.84 -16.32
CA ALA A 44 8.30 10.28 -15.87
C ALA A 44 8.11 8.84 -16.35
N TRP A 45 8.44 8.54 -17.61
CA TRP A 45 8.29 7.19 -18.13
C TRP A 45 9.24 6.17 -17.46
N TYR A 46 10.53 6.47 -17.38
CA TYR A 46 11.52 5.49 -16.92
C TYR A 46 11.70 5.50 -15.40
N GLU A 47 11.81 6.68 -14.80
CA GLU A 47 12.07 6.84 -13.36
C GLU A 47 10.81 6.71 -12.51
N ASP A 48 9.64 6.99 -13.07
CA ASP A 48 8.38 6.84 -12.34
C ASP A 48 7.64 5.57 -12.78
N PHE A 49 7.13 5.52 -14.01
CA PHE A 49 6.28 4.39 -14.45
C PHE A 49 7.03 3.05 -14.48
N VAL A 50 8.06 2.92 -15.32
CA VAL A 50 8.74 1.64 -15.57
C VAL A 50 9.43 1.12 -14.31
N LYS A 51 10.18 1.97 -13.61
CA LYS A 51 10.89 1.59 -12.39
C LYS A 51 9.93 1.10 -11.31
N ASN A 52 8.86 1.85 -11.00
CA ASN A 52 7.90 1.44 -9.97
C ASN A 52 7.13 0.19 -10.39
N ALA A 53 6.63 0.13 -11.63
CA ALA A 53 5.90 -1.04 -12.12
C ALA A 53 6.74 -2.32 -12.09
N LEU A 54 8.02 -2.25 -12.47
CA LEU A 54 8.95 -3.38 -12.40
C LEU A 54 9.16 -3.85 -10.95
N ILE A 55 9.44 -2.92 -10.03
CA ILE A 55 9.68 -3.24 -8.62
C ILE A 55 8.45 -3.91 -8.01
N ILE A 56 7.27 -3.32 -8.20
CA ILE A 56 5.99 -3.87 -7.70
C ILE A 56 5.73 -5.24 -8.31
N GLY A 57 5.95 -5.41 -9.61
CA GLY A 57 5.78 -6.67 -10.31
C GLY A 57 6.67 -7.78 -9.73
N ILE A 58 7.94 -7.47 -9.45
CA ILE A 58 8.87 -8.42 -8.83
C ILE A 58 8.42 -8.80 -7.41
N ILE A 59 8.05 -7.81 -6.58
CA ILE A 59 7.57 -8.04 -5.22
C ILE A 59 6.31 -8.90 -5.23
N ALA A 60 5.32 -8.55 -6.05
CA ALA A 60 4.07 -9.30 -6.19
C ALA A 60 4.32 -10.74 -6.63
N CYS A 61 5.25 -10.97 -7.57
CA CYS A 61 5.65 -12.32 -7.99
C CYS A 61 6.22 -13.13 -6.82
N PHE A 62 7.11 -12.55 -6.00
CA PHE A 62 7.65 -13.22 -4.82
C PHE A 62 6.58 -13.51 -3.76
N ASP A 63 5.68 -12.55 -3.52
CA ASP A 63 4.62 -12.70 -2.52
C ASP A 63 3.61 -13.76 -2.95
N ILE A 64 3.14 -13.73 -4.20
CA ILE A 64 2.24 -14.74 -4.76
C ILE A 64 2.89 -16.12 -4.72
N SER A 65 4.15 -16.24 -5.15
CA SER A 65 4.89 -17.50 -5.09
C SER A 65 4.97 -18.04 -3.67
N THR A 66 5.21 -17.18 -2.69
CA THR A 66 5.26 -17.54 -1.27
C THR A 66 3.88 -17.97 -0.77
N VAL A 67 2.81 -17.24 -1.08
CA VAL A 67 1.43 -17.59 -0.72
C VAL A 67 1.03 -18.94 -1.30
N LEU A 68 1.30 -19.18 -2.59
CA LEU A 68 0.98 -20.43 -3.27
C LEU A 68 1.77 -21.60 -2.68
N ARG A 69 3.07 -21.41 -2.41
CA ARG A 69 3.92 -22.42 -1.76
C ARG A 69 3.38 -22.79 -0.38
N VAL A 70 3.04 -21.80 0.44
CA VAL A 70 2.45 -22.02 1.77
C VAL A 70 1.12 -22.76 1.64
N HIS A 71 0.24 -22.35 0.73
CA HIS A 71 -1.04 -23.00 0.51
C HIS A 71 -0.88 -24.48 0.11
N HIS A 72 0.04 -24.77 -0.80
CA HIS A 72 0.31 -26.14 -1.25
C HIS A 72 0.89 -27.01 -0.13
N ILE A 73 1.85 -26.51 0.65
CA ILE A 73 2.41 -27.21 1.80
C ILE A 73 1.33 -27.49 2.85
N THR A 74 0.53 -26.48 3.22
CA THR A 74 -0.56 -26.64 4.20
C THR A 74 -1.60 -27.66 3.73
N LYS A 75 -1.95 -27.68 2.43
CA LYS A 75 -2.87 -28.67 1.86
C LYS A 75 -2.30 -30.08 1.97
N LYS A 76 -1.02 -30.27 1.66
CA LYS A 76 -0.33 -31.57 1.72
C LYS A 76 -0.14 -32.10 3.14
N VAL A 77 0.13 -31.21 4.11
CA VAL A 77 0.24 -31.57 5.54
C VAL A 77 -1.12 -31.95 6.12
N ARG A 78 -2.18 -31.22 5.74
CA ARG A 78 -3.55 -31.50 6.19
C ARG A 78 -4.06 -32.86 5.70
N THR A 79 -3.59 -33.34 4.54
CA THR A 79 -3.88 -34.69 4.03
C THR A 79 -3.06 -35.80 4.70
N ARG A 80 -2.00 -35.49 5.47
CA ARG A 80 -1.11 -36.51 6.08
C ARG A 80 -1.25 -36.70 7.59
N SER A 81 -1.93 -35.79 8.30
CA SER A 81 -2.19 -35.79 9.76
C SER A 81 -0.95 -35.98 10.65
N GLY A 82 -0.71 -34.98 11.52
CA GLY A 82 0.15 -35.12 12.69
C GLY A 82 1.28 -34.09 12.76
N GLN A 83 0.96 -32.93 13.34
CA GLN A 83 1.90 -32.13 14.15
C GLN A 83 3.11 -31.43 13.50
N ASP A 84 3.06 -31.03 12.23
CA ASP A 84 3.96 -29.96 11.77
C ASP A 84 3.20 -28.63 11.72
N ALA A 85 3.29 -27.88 12.82
CA ALA A 85 2.89 -26.48 12.86
C ALA A 85 3.63 -25.73 11.74
N SER A 86 2.88 -25.13 10.82
CA SER A 86 3.48 -24.42 9.69
C SER A 86 4.44 -23.34 10.19
N LYS A 87 5.68 -23.33 9.67
CA LYS A 87 6.64 -22.24 9.92
C LYS A 87 6.09 -20.85 9.56
N PHE A 88 5.09 -20.80 8.68
CA PHE A 88 4.33 -19.61 8.33
C PHE A 88 3.07 -19.51 9.18
N THR A 89 2.94 -18.41 9.90
CA THR A 89 1.76 -18.09 10.71
C THR A 89 0.64 -17.60 9.79
N ALA A 90 -0.62 -17.75 10.20
CA ALA A 90 -1.76 -17.11 9.53
C ALA A 90 -1.59 -15.58 9.40
N ARG A 91 -0.77 -14.97 10.28
CA ARG A 91 -0.38 -13.56 10.24
C ARG A 91 0.51 -13.25 9.03
N ASP A 92 1.52 -14.06 8.77
CA ASP A 92 2.46 -13.87 7.66
C ASP A 92 1.72 -13.93 6.30
N ILE A 93 0.78 -14.86 6.16
CA ILE A 93 -0.07 -14.96 4.96
C ILE A 93 -0.92 -13.69 4.78
N ARG A 94 -1.40 -13.07 5.85
CA ARG A 94 -2.16 -11.81 5.77
C ARG A 94 -1.28 -10.65 5.33
N PHE A 95 -0.03 -10.59 5.81
CA PHE A 95 0.93 -9.58 5.35
C PHE A 95 1.25 -9.73 3.86
N LEU A 96 1.47 -10.96 3.38
CA LEU A 96 1.69 -11.19 1.95
C LEU A 96 0.48 -10.78 1.11
N LYS A 97 -0.74 -11.10 1.56
CA LYS A 97 -1.97 -10.63 0.89
C LYS A 97 -2.07 -9.11 0.89
N GLN A 98 -1.78 -8.46 2.02
CA GLN A 98 -1.77 -7.01 2.13
C GLN A 98 -0.81 -6.39 1.12
N ALA A 99 0.43 -6.88 1.04
CA ALA A 99 1.44 -6.40 0.10
C ALA A 99 1.00 -6.56 -1.37
N VAL A 100 0.42 -7.71 -1.72
CA VAL A 100 -0.15 -7.94 -3.06
C VAL A 100 -1.27 -6.95 -3.38
N PHE A 101 -2.20 -6.69 -2.45
CA PHE A 101 -3.26 -5.71 -2.67
C PHE A 101 -2.72 -4.29 -2.78
N GLN A 102 -1.85 -3.85 -1.87
CA GLN A 102 -1.23 -2.52 -1.91
C GLN A 102 -0.48 -2.30 -3.23
N GLY A 103 0.35 -3.27 -3.64
CA GLY A 103 1.06 -3.21 -4.91
C GLY A 103 0.12 -3.18 -6.12
N SER A 104 -0.96 -3.97 -6.12
CA SER A 104 -1.92 -3.99 -7.23
C SER A 104 -2.66 -2.67 -7.40
N ILE A 105 -3.09 -2.04 -6.30
CA ILE A 105 -3.78 -0.74 -6.37
C ILE A 105 -2.79 0.35 -6.80
N PHE A 106 -1.55 0.32 -6.32
CA PHE A 106 -0.52 1.28 -6.75
C PHE A 106 -0.16 1.10 -8.24
N LEU A 107 -0.06 -0.13 -8.73
CA LEU A 107 0.14 -0.38 -10.16
C LEU A 107 -1.04 0.10 -11.01
N LEU A 108 -2.28 -0.10 -10.53
CA LEU A 108 -3.46 0.42 -11.21
C LEU A 108 -3.44 1.95 -11.28
N GLU A 109 -3.04 2.62 -10.20
CA GLU A 109 -2.89 4.07 -10.17
C GLU A 109 -1.85 4.57 -11.20
N LEU A 110 -0.68 3.93 -11.27
CA LEU A 110 0.33 4.21 -12.29
C LEU A 110 -0.23 4.04 -13.72
N LEU A 111 -0.95 2.94 -13.96
CA LEU A 111 -1.59 2.71 -15.26
C LEU A 111 -2.61 3.82 -15.56
N THR A 112 -3.45 4.20 -14.61
CA THR A 112 -4.45 5.24 -14.85
C THR A 112 -3.81 6.60 -15.05
N TYR A 113 -2.75 6.94 -14.31
CA TYR A 113 -2.01 8.20 -14.45
C TYR A 113 -1.42 8.35 -15.86
N PHE A 114 -0.73 7.32 -16.36
CA PHE A 114 -0.04 7.40 -17.64
C PHE A 114 -0.95 7.22 -18.86
N PHE A 115 -1.99 6.36 -18.77
CA PHE A 115 -2.80 5.99 -19.94
C PHE A 115 -4.10 6.77 -20.06
N ILE A 116 -4.78 7.17 -18.97
CA ILE A 116 -6.09 7.85 -19.07
C ILE A 116 -6.01 9.15 -19.89
N PRO A 117 -5.03 10.06 -19.68
CA PRO A 117 -4.93 11.28 -20.48
C PRO A 117 -4.69 11.04 -21.98
N GLN A 118 -4.25 9.84 -22.37
CA GLN A 118 -3.96 9.47 -23.76
C GLN A 118 -5.22 9.05 -24.52
N TYR A 119 -6.18 8.44 -23.81
CA TYR A 119 -7.37 7.86 -24.41
C TYR A 119 -8.63 8.71 -24.21
N PHE A 120 -8.61 9.64 -23.26
CA PHE A 120 -9.78 10.42 -22.88
C PHE A 120 -9.50 11.92 -22.94
N ALA A 121 -10.41 12.68 -23.55
CA ALA A 121 -10.39 14.15 -23.56
C ALA A 121 -11.30 14.77 -22.48
N ASN A 122 -12.15 13.97 -21.83
CA ASN A 122 -13.06 14.47 -20.80
C ASN A 122 -12.28 14.80 -19.52
N LYS A 123 -12.25 16.08 -19.15
CA LYS A 123 -11.51 16.57 -17.97
C LYS A 123 -11.87 15.87 -16.66
N TRP A 124 -13.12 15.45 -16.46
CA TRP A 124 -13.51 14.75 -15.24
C TRP A 124 -12.97 13.33 -15.21
N ILE A 125 -12.95 12.65 -16.36
CA ILE A 125 -12.33 11.32 -16.47
C ILE A 125 -10.83 11.42 -16.19
N ILE A 126 -10.15 12.42 -16.77
CA ILE A 126 -8.73 12.68 -16.51
C ILE A 126 -8.50 12.97 -15.03
N PHE A 127 -9.24 13.90 -14.43
CA PHE A 127 -9.10 14.26 -13.02
C PHE A 127 -9.26 13.05 -12.08
N PHE A 128 -10.33 12.27 -12.25
CA PHE A 128 -10.61 11.13 -11.39
C PHE A 128 -9.62 9.97 -11.61
N GLY A 129 -9.16 9.76 -12.84
CA GLY A 129 -8.18 8.73 -13.19
C GLY A 129 -6.73 9.10 -12.91
N THR A 130 -6.43 10.36 -12.59
CA THR A 130 -5.05 10.82 -12.37
C THR A 130 -4.92 11.50 -11.01
N SER A 131 -5.10 12.82 -10.92
CA SER A 131 -4.85 13.64 -9.72
C SER A 131 -5.61 13.16 -8.49
N PHE A 132 -6.91 12.83 -8.64
CA PHE A 132 -7.69 12.30 -7.52
C PHE A 132 -7.23 10.90 -7.12
N ALA A 133 -7.00 10.02 -8.10
CA ALA A 133 -6.52 8.66 -7.84
C ALA A 133 -5.17 8.66 -7.11
N TRP A 134 -4.26 9.56 -7.50
CA TRP A 134 -2.96 9.76 -6.88
C TRP A 134 -3.05 10.15 -5.40
N VAL A 135 -4.01 11.00 -5.00
CA VAL A 135 -4.22 11.31 -3.58
C VAL A 135 -4.97 10.17 -2.88
N ALA A 136 -5.97 9.59 -3.55
CA ALA A 136 -6.81 8.54 -2.99
C ALA A 136 -6.04 7.25 -2.68
N ILE A 137 -4.95 6.96 -3.38
CA ILE A 137 -4.11 5.77 -3.14
C ILE A 137 -3.57 5.74 -1.71
N HIS A 138 -3.22 6.88 -1.13
CA HIS A 138 -2.70 6.96 0.24
C HIS A 138 -3.78 6.61 1.28
N ALA A 139 -5.03 6.98 1.01
CA ALA A 139 -6.16 6.54 1.83
C ALA A 139 -6.46 5.04 1.61
N ALA A 140 -6.41 4.58 0.36
CA ALA A 140 -6.61 3.18 0.01
C ALA A 140 -5.59 2.26 0.70
N ASP A 141 -4.32 2.69 0.79
CA ASP A 141 -3.25 1.97 1.50
C ASP A 141 -3.64 1.68 2.96
N GLY A 142 -4.07 2.72 3.69
CA GLY A 142 -4.56 2.57 5.06
C GLY A 142 -5.79 1.67 5.17
N ILE A 143 -6.72 1.75 4.21
CA ILE A 143 -7.90 0.88 4.15
C ILE A 143 -7.49 -0.59 3.97
N VAL A 144 -6.56 -0.88 3.06
CA VAL A 144 -6.06 -2.24 2.83
C VAL A 144 -5.44 -2.81 4.11
N VAL A 145 -4.65 -2.02 4.85
CA VAL A 145 -4.10 -2.44 6.14
C VAL A 145 -5.21 -2.82 7.12
N ILE A 146 -6.25 -1.99 7.26
CA ILE A 146 -7.37 -2.25 8.17
C ILE A 146 -8.14 -3.52 7.76
N VAL A 147 -8.36 -3.73 6.46
CA VAL A 147 -9.10 -4.89 5.94
C VAL A 147 -8.30 -6.18 6.11
N CYS A 148 -7.00 -6.18 5.79
CA CYS A 148 -6.15 -7.36 5.84
C CYS A 148 -5.76 -7.75 7.27
N ASN A 149 -5.77 -6.81 8.22
CA ASN A 149 -5.30 -7.06 9.59
C ASN A 149 -6.45 -6.95 10.61
N PRO A 150 -7.02 -8.07 11.07
CA PRO A 150 -8.12 -8.05 12.03
C PRO A 150 -7.72 -7.47 13.38
N GLU A 151 -6.42 -7.50 13.73
CA GLU A 151 -5.87 -6.87 14.94
C GLU A 151 -6.03 -5.35 14.89
N VAL A 152 -5.68 -4.74 13.74
CA VAL A 152 -5.85 -3.31 13.46
C VAL A 152 -7.33 -2.94 13.43
N ARG A 153 -8.14 -3.73 12.72
CA ARG A 153 -9.60 -3.53 12.69
C ARG A 153 -10.21 -3.56 14.09
N LYS A 154 -9.83 -4.53 14.91
CA LYS A 154 -10.33 -4.65 16.28
C LYS A 154 -9.90 -3.48 17.16
N PHE A 155 -8.71 -2.93 16.94
CA PHE A 155 -8.26 -1.72 17.62
C PHE A 155 -9.16 -0.51 17.30
N PHE A 156 -9.48 -0.27 16.02
CA PHE A 156 -10.38 0.81 15.62
C PHE A 156 -11.83 0.61 16.09
N TRP A 157 -12.31 -0.64 16.11
CA TRP A 157 -13.69 -0.96 16.53
C TRP A 157 -13.89 -1.12 18.04
N ARG A 158 -12.83 -1.30 18.84
CA ARG A 158 -12.94 -1.28 20.30
C ARG A 158 -13.00 0.16 20.81
N LYS A 159 -14.18 0.78 20.77
CA LYS A 159 -14.51 1.83 21.74
C LYS A 159 -14.36 1.26 23.16
N LYS A 160 -13.70 2.02 24.03
CA LYS A 160 -13.43 1.76 25.45
C LYS A 160 -14.53 0.91 26.12
N VAL A 161 -14.24 -0.34 26.45
CA VAL A 161 -14.84 -0.91 27.66
C VAL A 161 -14.14 -0.18 28.80
N VAL A 162 -14.78 0.87 29.31
CA VAL A 162 -14.43 1.45 30.60
C VAL A 162 -14.48 0.29 31.59
N GLN A 163 -13.32 -0.11 32.11
CA GLN A 163 -13.23 -0.94 33.31
C GLN A 163 -13.83 -0.10 34.44
N VAL A 164 -15.15 -0.17 34.61
CA VAL A 164 -15.80 0.33 35.82
C VAL A 164 -15.32 -0.59 36.95
N HIS A 165 -14.56 0.01 37.86
CA HIS A 165 -14.13 -0.54 39.13
C HIS A 165 -15.24 -1.34 39.82
N SER A 166 -14.93 -2.56 40.26
CA SER A 166 -15.48 -3.09 41.51
C SER A 166 -14.32 -3.23 42.50
N VAL A 167 -13.90 -2.10 43.07
CA VAL A 167 -13.31 -2.10 44.40
C VAL A 167 -14.50 -2.18 45.35
N THR A 168 -14.86 -3.40 45.75
CA THR A 168 -15.64 -3.61 46.98
C THR A 168 -14.65 -4.07 48.03
N GLU A 169 -13.98 -3.07 48.60
CA GLU A 169 -13.75 -2.91 50.04
C GLU A 169 -13.76 -4.19 50.88
N THR A 170 -12.57 -4.77 51.05
CA THR A 170 -12.22 -5.58 52.20
C THR A 170 -12.15 -4.65 53.42
N ALA A 171 -13.29 -4.40 54.07
CA ALA A 171 -13.33 -3.71 55.36
C ALA A 171 -14.52 -4.21 56.19
N MET A 172 -14.34 -5.31 56.92
CA MET A 172 -14.42 -5.28 58.39
C MET A 172 -14.20 -6.68 58.99
N THR A 173 -13.01 -6.81 59.54
CA THR A 173 -12.63 -7.68 60.65
C THR A 173 -13.52 -7.42 61.88
N ILE A 174 -13.69 -8.46 62.71
CA ILE A 174 -13.97 -8.42 64.17
C ILE A 174 -15.44 -8.16 64.56
N SER A 175 -16.17 -9.24 64.86
CA SER A 175 -16.63 -9.62 66.22
C SER A 175 -17.53 -10.85 66.19
#